data_AF-A0A4U8TB27-F1
#
_entry.id   AF-A0A4U8TB27-F1
#
_cell.length_a   1.000
_cell.length_b   1.000
_cell.length_c   1.000
_cell.angle_alpha   90.00
_cell.angle_beta   90.00
_cell.angle_gamma   90.00
#
_symmetry.space_group_name_H-M   'P 1'
#
loop_
_entity.id
_entity.type
_entity.pdbx_description
1 polymer ?
#
loop_
_entity_poly.entity_id
_entity_poly.type
_entity_poly.pdbx_seq_one_letter_code
_entity_poly.pdbx_strand_id
1 'polypeptide(L)'
;MVCQISLQIFRGLFNWGGEIAHIILTRMPIQSKVPTFVTLQNALNLVYQPLYIFNKDEFVNFFTSRGFELVDEWGVPTDGIYLPFHRDISVPSFRGFYFRKV
;
A
#
# COMPACT_ATOMS: atom_id res chain seq x y z
N MET A 1 12.82 -1.36 -12.63
CA MET A 1 12.58 -1.49 -11.18
C MET A 1 11.20 -2.09 -11.03
N VAL A 2 11.13 -3.39 -10.79
CA VAL A 2 9.85 -4.11 -10.68
C VAL A 2 9.29 -3.76 -9.31
N CYS A 3 8.20 -3.00 -9.26
CA CYS A 3 7.39 -2.88 -8.05
C CYS A 3 6.66 -4.21 -7.86
N GLN A 4 7.40 -5.20 -7.38
CA GLN A 4 6.81 -6.37 -6.76
C GLN A 4 6.21 -5.83 -5.46
N ILE A 5 4.89 -5.68 -5.41
CA ILE A 5 4.21 -5.68 -4.11
C ILE A 5 4.47 -7.08 -3.57
N SER A 6 5.57 -7.23 -2.84
CA SER A 6 5.77 -8.38 -1.99
C SER A 6 4.80 -8.19 -0.84
N LEU A 7 3.52 -8.46 -1.09
CA LEU A 7 2.62 -8.93 -0.05
C LEU A 7 3.17 -10.29 0.35
N GLN A 8 4.27 -10.30 1.10
CA GLN A 8 4.62 -11.43 1.93
C GLN A 8 3.61 -11.47 3.08
N ILE A 9 2.36 -11.78 2.75
CA ILE A 9 1.55 -12.54 3.68
C ILE A 9 2.20 -13.91 3.62
N PHE A 10 3.16 -14.15 4.52
CA PHE A 10 3.70 -15.48 4.79
C PHE A 10 2.51 -16.40 5.15
N ARG A 11 1.88 -16.99 4.13
CA ARG A 11 0.95 -18.09 4.29
C ARG A 11 1.78 -19.35 4.48
N GLY A 12 2.11 -19.61 5.74
CA GLY A 12 2.77 -20.85 6.15
C GLY A 12 4.15 -20.58 6.75
N LEU A 13 4.16 -20.29 8.05
CA LEU A 13 5.22 -20.52 9.04
C LEU A 13 4.96 -19.48 10.13
N PHE A 14 4.31 -19.89 11.21
CA PHE A 14 4.26 -19.30 12.56
C PHE A 14 2.88 -19.61 13.15
N ASN A 15 2.76 -20.83 13.65
CA ASN A 15 1.71 -21.21 14.59
C ASN A 15 2.16 -20.71 15.97
N TRP A 16 1.96 -19.42 16.25
CA TRP A 16 2.05 -18.89 17.62
C TRP A 16 0.64 -18.44 17.96
N GLY A 17 0.06 -18.99 19.04
CA GLY A 17 -1.27 -18.63 19.52
C GLY A 17 -1.39 -17.20 20.08
N GLY A 18 -0.66 -16.24 19.50
CA GLY A 18 -0.70 -14.82 19.81
C GLY A 18 -1.44 -14.05 18.72
N GLU A 19 -2.23 -13.08 19.13
CA GLU A 19 -2.95 -12.19 18.23
C GLU A 19 -1.97 -11.24 17.51
N ILE A 20 -2.27 -10.85 16.26
CA ILE A 20 -1.45 -9.89 15.51
C ILE A 20 -1.55 -8.52 16.20
N ALA A 21 -0.49 -8.14 16.91
CA ALA A 21 -0.41 -6.87 17.63
C ALA A 21 0.12 -5.70 16.79
N HIS A 22 0.92 -5.98 15.75
CA HIS A 22 1.61 -4.96 14.97
C HIS A 22 1.58 -5.31 13.48
N ILE A 23 1.31 -4.32 12.63
CA ILE A 23 1.32 -4.45 11.17
C ILE A 23 2.19 -3.34 10.61
N ILE A 24 3.21 -3.72 9.84
CA ILE A 24 4.09 -2.78 9.13
C ILE A 24 3.94 -3.05 7.64
N LEU A 25 3.53 -2.03 6.90
CA LEU A 25 3.40 -2.08 5.45
C LEU A 25 4.35 -1.05 4.85
N THR A 26 5.06 -1.43 3.81
CA THR A 26 5.97 -0.53 3.09
C THR A 26 5.60 -0.50 1.62
N ARG A 27 5.98 0.60 0.93
CA ARG A 27 5.81 0.75 -0.51
C ARG A 27 4.34 0.64 -0.97
N MET A 28 3.43 1.25 -0.22
CA MET A 28 2.02 1.30 -0.56
C MET A 28 1.71 2.49 -1.49
N PRO A 29 1.07 2.26 -2.65
CA PRO A 29 0.63 3.33 -3.54
C PRO A 29 -0.64 3.99 -2.98
N ILE A 30 -0.49 5.21 -2.45
CA ILE A 30 -1.54 5.93 -1.72
C ILE A 30 -1.77 7.31 -2.33
N GLN A 31 -3.04 7.67 -2.49
CA GLN A 31 -3.50 9.01 -2.87
C GLN A 31 -4.74 9.41 -2.06
N SER A 32 -5.15 10.67 -2.09
CA SER A 32 -6.23 11.19 -1.24
C SER A 32 -7.32 11.95 -2.01
N LYS A 33 -7.35 11.86 -3.34
CA LYS A 33 -8.22 12.67 -4.21
C LYS A 33 -9.44 11.91 -4.73
N VAL A 34 -9.29 10.63 -5.04
CA VAL A 34 -10.35 9.79 -5.63
C VAL A 34 -10.51 8.49 -4.82
N PRO A 35 -11.61 7.74 -4.98
CA PRO A 35 -11.75 6.41 -4.38
C PRO A 35 -10.65 5.44 -4.86
N THR A 36 -10.44 4.34 -4.12
CA THR A 36 -9.47 3.29 -4.53
C THR A 36 -9.79 2.76 -5.94
N PHE A 37 -8.75 2.58 -6.76
CA PHE A 37 -8.89 2.08 -8.13
C PHE A 37 -7.74 1.14 -8.52
N VAL A 38 -7.90 0.47 -9.66
CA VAL A 38 -6.83 -0.33 -10.28
C VAL A 38 -6.34 0.37 -11.54
N THR A 39 -5.04 0.44 -11.70
CA THR A 39 -4.37 0.90 -12.92
C THR A 39 -3.53 -0.22 -13.54
N LEU A 40 -3.20 -0.08 -14.81
CA LEU A 40 -2.27 -0.98 -15.50
C LEU A 40 -0.90 -0.29 -15.56
N GLN A 41 0.11 -0.88 -14.94
CA GLN A 41 1.47 -0.35 -14.92
C GLN A 41 2.38 -1.16 -15.82
N ASN A 42 3.10 -0.46 -16.70
CA ASN A 42 4.15 -1.05 -17.50
C ASN A 42 5.40 -1.25 -16.63
N ALA A 43 5.74 -2.50 -16.35
CA ALA A 43 6.97 -2.88 -15.72
C ALA A 43 8.05 -3.10 -16.79
N LEU A 44 9.03 -2.19 -16.82
CA LEU A 44 10.27 -2.32 -17.61
C LEU A 44 10.08 -2.49 -19.13
N ASN A 45 8.95 -2.08 -19.70
CA ASN A 45 8.57 -2.35 -21.09
C ASN A 45 8.49 -3.85 -21.43
N LEU A 46 8.30 -4.70 -20.42
CA LEU A 46 8.25 -6.15 -20.57
C LEU A 46 6.86 -6.69 -20.28
N VAL A 47 6.22 -6.21 -19.21
CA VAL A 47 4.93 -6.75 -18.74
C VAL A 47 4.04 -5.63 -18.25
N TYR A 48 2.76 -5.72 -18.53
CA TYR A 48 1.73 -4.89 -17.94
C TYR A 48 1.12 -5.60 -16.74
N GLN A 49 1.19 -4.98 -15.57
CA GLN A 49 0.65 -5.54 -14.33
C GLN A 49 -0.47 -4.67 -13.76
N PRO A 50 -1.60 -5.26 -13.34
CA PRO A 50 -2.61 -4.53 -12.60
C PRO A 50 -2.04 -4.13 -11.24
N LEU A 51 -2.34 -2.91 -10.82
CA LEU A 51 -1.86 -2.34 -9.57
C LEU A 51 -2.98 -1.54 -8.90
N TYR A 52 -3.25 -1.84 -7.64
CA TYR A 52 -4.14 -1.01 -6.83
C TYR A 52 -3.48 0.31 -6.49
N ILE A 53 -4.25 1.39 -6.56
CA ILE A 53 -3.93 2.70 -6.00
C ILE A 53 -4.97 2.96 -4.93
N PHE A 54 -4.55 2.99 -3.67
CA PHE A 54 -5.46 3.10 -2.54
C PHE A 54 -5.79 4.56 -2.24
N ASN A 55 -7.05 4.83 -1.94
CA ASN A 55 -7.42 6.04 -1.24
C ASN A 55 -6.94 5.95 0.21
N LYS A 56 -6.29 7.00 0.72
CA LYS A 56 -5.71 7.02 2.06
C LYS A 56 -6.75 6.75 3.16
N ASP A 57 -7.89 7.41 3.10
CA ASP A 57 -8.90 7.33 4.15
C ASP A 57 -9.56 5.95 4.14
N GLU A 58 -9.88 5.41 2.96
CA GLU A 58 -10.36 4.03 2.83
C GLU A 58 -9.34 3.02 3.37
N PHE A 59 -8.06 3.21 3.05
CA PHE A 59 -6.97 2.33 3.46
C PHE A 59 -6.77 2.33 4.97
N VAL A 60 -6.70 3.50 5.60
CA VAL A 60 -6.55 3.62 7.06
C VAL A 60 -7.81 3.11 7.76
N ASN A 61 -9.00 3.45 7.26
CA ASN A 61 -10.27 3.01 7.85
C ASN A 61 -10.45 1.49 7.82
N PHE A 62 -9.89 0.80 6.83
CA PHE A 62 -9.87 -0.65 6.81
C PHE A 62 -9.19 -1.23 8.06
N PHE A 63 -8.07 -0.68 8.50
CA PHE A 63 -7.37 -1.15 9.71
C PHE A 63 -8.06 -0.66 10.98
N THR A 64 -8.45 0.62 11.02
CA THR A 64 -9.03 1.19 12.24
C THR A 64 -10.39 0.60 12.61
N SER A 65 -11.22 0.29 11.62
CA SER A 65 -12.48 -0.46 11.84
C SER A 65 -12.29 -1.88 12.39
N ARG A 66 -11.06 -2.41 12.42
CA ARG A 66 -10.71 -3.75 12.91
C ARG A 66 -9.93 -3.72 14.24
N GLY A 67 -9.94 -2.59 14.94
CA GLY A 67 -9.30 -2.45 16.24
C GLY A 67 -7.80 -2.21 16.16
N PHE A 68 -7.31 -1.64 15.06
CA PHE A 68 -5.94 -1.13 14.97
C PHE A 68 -5.95 0.40 15.06
N GLU A 69 -4.88 0.99 15.55
CA GLU A 69 -4.60 2.41 15.43
C GLU A 69 -3.43 2.62 14.47
N LEU A 70 -3.46 3.73 13.73
CA LEU A 70 -2.33 4.18 12.93
C LEU A 70 -1.33 4.88 13.86
N VAL A 71 -0.15 4.28 14.04
CA VAL A 71 0.89 4.83 14.92
C VAL A 71 1.85 5.74 14.15
N ASP A 72 2.22 5.35 12.93
CA ASP A 72 3.15 6.13 12.11
C ASP A 72 2.92 5.94 10.60
N GLU A 73 3.30 6.95 9.82
CA GLU A 73 3.23 6.99 8.36
C GLU A 73 4.44 7.75 7.81
N TRP A 74 5.15 7.15 6.85
CA TRP A 74 6.32 7.76 6.23
C TRP A 74 6.31 7.66 4.71
N GLY A 75 7.05 8.55 4.04
CA GLY A 75 7.25 8.49 2.60
C GLY A 75 8.36 7.51 2.22
N VAL A 76 8.21 6.84 1.08
CA VAL A 76 9.25 6.02 0.44
C VAL A 76 9.70 6.73 -0.86
N PRO A 77 10.77 7.54 -0.81
CA PRO A 77 11.12 8.47 -1.89
C PRO A 77 11.64 7.79 -3.15
N THR A 78 11.97 6.50 -3.09
CA THR A 78 12.51 5.73 -4.22
C THR A 78 11.43 5.20 -5.17
N ASP A 79 10.16 5.23 -4.76
CA ASP A 79 9.06 4.60 -5.50
C ASP A 79 7.94 5.59 -5.78
N GLY A 80 7.39 5.52 -6.99
CA GLY A 80 6.25 6.34 -7.40
C GLY A 80 5.60 5.79 -8.66
N ILE A 81 4.40 6.28 -8.95
CA ILE A 81 3.63 5.96 -10.14
C ILE A 81 3.18 7.25 -10.80
N TYR A 82 3.54 7.37 -12.07
CA TYR A 82 3.05 8.41 -12.94
C TYR A 82 1.92 7.87 -13.81
N LEU A 83 0.79 8.57 -13.83
CA LEU A 83 -0.38 8.25 -14.64
C LEU A 83 -0.49 9.27 -15.77
N PRO A 84 -0.07 8.94 -17.01
CA PRO A 84 0.13 9.92 -18.08
C PRO A 84 -1.09 10.80 -18.40
N PHE A 85 -2.29 10.24 -18.32
CA PHE A 85 -3.54 10.95 -18.61
C PHE A 85 -4.33 11.35 -17.35
N HIS A 86 -3.77 11.10 -16.17
CA HIS A 86 -4.40 11.36 -14.86
C HIS A 86 -3.34 11.88 -13.87
N ARG A 87 -2.59 12.90 -14.31
CA ARG A 87 -1.42 13.43 -13.57
C ARG A 87 -1.77 13.95 -12.18
N ASP A 88 -2.97 14.50 -12.04
CA ASP A 88 -3.49 15.05 -10.80
C ASP A 88 -3.66 13.98 -9.71
N ILE A 89 -3.86 12.71 -10.08
CA ILE A 89 -3.96 11.57 -9.15
C ILE A 89 -2.76 10.62 -9.22
N SER A 90 -1.65 11.05 -9.84
CA SER A 90 -0.39 10.31 -9.78
C SER A 90 0.14 10.23 -8.35
N VAL A 91 0.89 9.16 -8.06
CA VAL A 91 1.47 8.90 -6.74
C VAL A 91 2.97 9.19 -6.81
N PRO A 92 3.43 10.41 -6.46
CA PRO A 92 4.84 10.80 -6.64
C PRO A 92 5.78 10.05 -5.70
N SER A 93 5.28 9.63 -4.54
CA SER A 93 6.00 8.83 -3.56
C SER A 93 5.04 7.81 -2.98
N PHE A 94 5.48 6.57 -2.84
CA PHE A 94 4.75 5.57 -2.05
C PHE A 94 4.85 5.90 -0.56
N ARG A 95 4.02 5.23 0.24
CA ARG A 95 3.96 5.41 1.68
C ARG A 95 4.18 4.09 2.42
N GLY A 96 4.75 4.19 3.61
CA GLY A 96 4.76 3.13 4.60
C GLY A 96 3.81 3.48 5.75
N PHE A 97 3.30 2.46 6.42
CA PHE A 97 2.39 2.59 7.55
C PHE A 97 2.76 1.60 8.64
N TYR A 98 2.61 2.04 9.88
CA TYR A 98 2.68 1.21 11.06
C TYR A 98 1.36 1.29 11.81
N PHE A 99 0.71 0.14 11.96
CA PHE A 99 -0.50 -0.03 12.76
C PHE A 99 -0.23 -0.91 13.97
N ARG A 100 -0.89 -0.58 15.09
CA ARG A 100 -0.86 -1.35 16.34
C ARG A 100 -2.28 -1.73 16.76
N LYS A 101 -2.47 -2.93 17.30
CA LYS A 101 -3.76 -3.35 17.85
C LYS A 101 -4.07 -2.60 19.15
N VAL A 102 -5.30 -2.11 19.28
CA VAL A 102 -5.86 -1.47 20.48
C VAL A 102 -6.51 -2.50 21.38
#